data_AF-A0A9E3X6T9-F1
#
_entry.id   AF-A0A9E3X6T9-F1
#
_cell.length_a   1.000
_cell.length_b   1.000
_cell.length_c   1.000
_cell.angle_alpha   90.00
_cell.angle_beta   90.00
_cell.angle_gamma   90.00
#
_symmetry.space_group_name_H-M   'P 1'
#
loop_
_entity.id
_entity.type
_entity.pdbx_description
1 polymer ?
#
loop_
_entity_poly.entity_id
_entity_poly.type
_entity_poly.pdbx_seq_one_letter_code
_entity_poly.pdbx_strand_id
1 'polypeptide(L)'
;MTVRINLWSGPRNVSTALMYSFAQRRDTVVVDEPLYGHYLRVDDAVHPGMAEVMADMDCDGARVVREVVLGPCAKPVLFLKQMAHHLVALDRSFLADTVNILLIRDPVQMLPSLAQNLPLPNLRDTGLAIQSTLYQQLLDLGQTPPILDSKQLLLDPAGVLRQLCTQIGIPFEDQMLQWQAGARPEDGIWAKYWYKSLHQSTGFEAYRAKTNPFPPRLLPLLAQCRPHYERLAARAIQAVTG
;
A
#
# COMPACT_ATOMS: atom_id res chain seq x y z
N MET A 1 20.83 -10.89 7.06
CA MET A 1 19.48 -11.39 6.74
C MET A 1 18.74 -10.26 6.04
N THR A 2 18.03 -10.53 4.93
CA THR A 2 17.27 -9.50 4.20
C THR A 2 16.04 -9.08 4.98
N VAL A 3 15.82 -7.78 5.16
CA VAL A 3 14.60 -7.21 5.73
C VAL A 3 13.53 -7.18 4.64
N ARG A 4 12.43 -7.92 4.83
CA ARG A 4 11.33 -8.05 3.87
C ARG A 4 10.13 -7.27 4.37
N ILE A 5 9.76 -6.22 3.65
CA ILE A 5 8.73 -5.27 4.05
C ILE A 5 7.53 -5.44 3.15
N ASN A 6 6.39 -5.84 3.70
CA ASN A 6 5.10 -5.77 3.01
C ASN A 6 4.38 -4.48 3.41
N LEU A 7 4.16 -3.60 2.45
CA LEU A 7 3.27 -2.45 2.61
C LEU A 7 1.85 -2.84 2.19
N TRP A 8 0.99 -3.14 3.15
CA TRP A 8 -0.42 -3.46 2.90
C TRP A 8 -1.26 -2.18 2.85
N SER A 9 -1.73 -1.84 1.64
CA SER A 9 -2.55 -0.65 1.41
C SER A 9 -3.90 -0.98 0.78
N GLY A 10 -4.92 -0.17 1.05
CA GLY A 10 -6.07 -0.06 0.14
C GLY A 10 -5.73 0.75 -1.13
N PRO A 11 -6.62 0.81 -2.12
CA PRO A 11 -6.43 1.66 -3.29
C PRO A 11 -6.46 3.14 -2.90
N ARG A 12 -5.83 3.98 -3.73
CA ARG A 12 -5.82 5.45 -3.57
C ARG A 12 -5.17 5.94 -2.27
N ASN A 13 -4.16 5.25 -1.74
CA ASN A 13 -3.50 5.59 -0.45
C ASN A 13 -2.04 6.04 -0.58
N VAL A 14 -1.65 6.63 -1.72
CA VAL A 14 -0.25 7.03 -2.02
C VAL A 14 0.79 5.90 -1.88
N SER A 15 0.36 4.63 -1.92
CA SER A 15 1.25 3.47 -1.75
C SER A 15 2.34 3.39 -2.81
N THR A 16 2.04 3.75 -4.06
CA THR A 16 3.05 3.82 -5.13
C THR A 16 4.06 4.95 -4.88
N ALA A 17 3.66 6.09 -4.31
CA ALA A 17 4.61 7.14 -3.91
C ALA A 17 5.55 6.65 -2.80
N LEU A 18 5.04 5.85 -1.86
CA LEU A 18 5.86 5.22 -0.82
C LEU A 18 6.81 4.16 -1.42
N MET A 19 6.36 3.40 -2.42
CA MET A 19 7.24 2.51 -3.20
C MET A 19 8.36 3.30 -3.88
N TYR A 20 8.05 4.41 -4.55
CA TYR A 20 9.04 5.30 -5.17
C TYR A 20 10.02 5.85 -4.14
N SER A 21 9.53 6.22 -2.95
CA SER A 21 10.35 6.65 -1.82
C SER A 21 11.36 5.59 -1.38
N PHE A 22 10.92 4.34 -1.18
CA PHE A 22 11.82 3.23 -0.85
C PHE A 22 12.77 2.86 -1.99
N ALA A 23 12.35 3.02 -3.24
CA ALA A 23 13.17 2.79 -4.41
C ALA A 23 14.33 3.80 -4.55
N GLN A 24 14.32 4.91 -3.81
CA GLN A 24 15.48 5.81 -3.78
C GLN A 24 16.61 5.23 -2.94
N ARG A 25 16.33 4.35 -1.99
CA ARG A 25 17.33 3.82 -1.07
C ARG A 25 18.33 2.92 -1.78
N ARG A 26 19.61 3.07 -1.47
CA ARG A 26 20.68 2.29 -2.15
C ARG A 26 20.59 0.81 -1.82
N ASP A 27 20.16 0.49 -0.61
CA ASP A 27 20.05 -0.86 -0.04
C ASP A 27 18.73 -1.58 -0.35
N THR A 28 17.84 -1.00 -1.16
CA THR A 28 16.48 -1.50 -1.34
C THR A 28 16.19 -1.93 -2.78
N VAL A 29 15.54 -3.09 -2.92
CA VAL A 29 14.79 -3.52 -4.12
C VAL A 29 13.31 -3.32 -3.84
N VAL A 30 12.55 -2.80 -4.81
CA VAL A 30 11.10 -2.67 -4.69
C VAL A 30 10.39 -3.58 -5.69
N VAL A 31 9.18 -4.02 -5.33
CA VAL A 31 8.30 -4.81 -6.21
C VAL A 31 6.88 -4.26 -6.12
N ASP A 32 6.28 -3.96 -7.28
CA ASP A 32 4.92 -3.43 -7.39
C ASP A 32 3.89 -4.57 -7.45
N GLU A 33 3.03 -4.64 -6.45
CA GLU A 33 1.86 -5.53 -6.33
C GLU A 33 2.07 -6.98 -6.80
N PRO A 34 3.06 -7.73 -6.25
CA PRO A 34 3.41 -9.07 -6.76
C PRO A 34 2.26 -10.09 -6.69
N LEU A 35 1.26 -9.87 -5.82
CA LEU A 35 0.09 -10.74 -5.69
C LEU A 35 -1.07 -10.38 -6.63
N TYR A 36 -0.92 -9.39 -7.52
CA TYR A 36 -2.02 -8.91 -8.35
C TYR A 36 -2.51 -9.96 -9.36
N GLY A 37 -1.60 -10.64 -10.06
CA GLY A 37 -1.96 -11.75 -10.96
C GLY A 37 -2.69 -12.89 -10.23
N HIS A 38 -2.24 -13.22 -9.01
CA HIS A 38 -2.92 -14.20 -8.18
C HIS A 38 -4.35 -13.78 -7.84
N TYR A 39 -4.53 -12.54 -7.37
CA TYR A 39 -5.83 -11.97 -7.06
C TYR A 39 -6.78 -12.04 -8.27
N LEU A 40 -6.33 -11.62 -9.45
CA LEU A 40 -7.13 -11.67 -10.67
C LEU A 40 -7.49 -13.09 -11.10
N ARG A 41 -6.68 -14.10 -10.76
CA ARG A 41 -7.00 -15.50 -11.07
C ARG A 41 -8.08 -16.08 -10.16
N VAL A 42 -8.09 -15.70 -8.89
CA VAL A 42 -8.95 -16.35 -7.87
C VAL A 42 -10.17 -15.52 -7.48
N ASP A 43 -10.23 -14.27 -7.94
CA ASP A 43 -11.33 -13.37 -7.69
C ASP A 43 -12.08 -13.01 -8.99
N ASP A 44 -13.40 -12.84 -8.90
CA ASP A 44 -14.24 -12.42 -10.02
C ASP A 44 -14.19 -10.89 -10.29
N ALA A 45 -13.11 -10.22 -9.85
CA ALA A 45 -12.98 -8.77 -9.99
C ALA A 45 -12.65 -8.36 -11.43
N VAL A 46 -13.48 -7.50 -12.01
CA VAL A 46 -13.25 -6.92 -13.33
C VAL A 46 -12.33 -5.71 -13.22
N HIS A 47 -11.05 -5.89 -13.57
CA HIS A 47 -10.04 -4.82 -13.56
C HIS A 47 -9.59 -4.42 -14.98
N PRO A 48 -9.29 -3.13 -15.22
CA PRO A 48 -8.64 -2.69 -16.45
C PRO A 48 -7.33 -3.44 -16.70
N GLY A 49 -7.17 -3.99 -17.91
CA GLY A 49 -5.97 -4.72 -18.31
C GLY A 49 -5.82 -6.10 -17.68
N MET A 50 -6.87 -6.68 -17.07
CA MET A 50 -6.82 -7.99 -16.40
C MET A 50 -6.10 -9.07 -17.21
N ALA A 51 -6.48 -9.27 -18.48
CA ALA A 51 -5.88 -10.28 -19.34
C ALA A 51 -4.38 -10.04 -19.59
N GLU A 52 -3.97 -8.77 -19.73
CA GLU A 52 -2.57 -8.41 -19.88
C GLU A 52 -1.79 -8.70 -18.58
N VAL A 53 -2.37 -8.36 -17.42
CA VAL A 53 -1.72 -8.55 -16.12
C VAL A 53 -1.53 -10.04 -15.83
N MET A 54 -2.55 -10.85 -16.09
CA MET A 54 -2.48 -12.29 -15.88
C MET A 54 -1.52 -12.98 -16.86
N ALA A 55 -1.27 -12.41 -18.04
CA ALA A 55 -0.29 -12.93 -18.99
C ALA A 55 1.15 -12.54 -18.64
N ASP A 56 1.35 -11.40 -17.98
CA ASP A 56 2.66 -10.87 -17.59
C ASP A 56 3.14 -11.41 -16.22
N MET A 57 2.22 -11.71 -15.30
CA MET A 57 2.54 -12.08 -13.93
C MET A 57 2.37 -13.57 -13.62
N ASP A 58 3.13 -14.06 -12.63
CA ASP A 58 2.85 -15.35 -12.02
C ASP A 58 1.55 -15.29 -11.20
N CYS A 59 0.55 -16.06 -11.62
CA CYS A 59 -0.75 -16.13 -10.96
C CYS A 59 -0.81 -17.19 -9.83
N ASP A 60 0.24 -17.99 -9.64
CA ASP A 60 0.39 -18.90 -8.50
C ASP A 60 0.90 -18.13 -7.29
N GLY A 61 -0.03 -17.59 -6.48
CA GLY A 61 0.35 -16.79 -5.32
C GLY A 61 1.18 -17.55 -4.28
N ALA A 62 1.09 -18.90 -4.20
CA ALA A 62 1.98 -19.66 -3.33
C ALA A 62 3.42 -19.66 -3.86
N ARG A 63 3.60 -19.71 -5.19
CA ARG A 63 4.92 -19.54 -5.82
C ARG A 63 5.44 -18.12 -5.63
N VAL A 64 4.60 -17.11 -5.85
CA VAL A 64 4.97 -15.70 -5.61
C VAL A 64 5.43 -15.48 -4.17
N VAL A 65 4.75 -16.04 -3.17
CA VAL A 65 5.18 -15.95 -1.78
C VAL A 65 6.56 -16.61 -1.59
N ARG A 66 6.77 -17.82 -2.10
CA ARG A 66 8.05 -18.54 -1.94
C ARG A 66 9.22 -17.86 -2.66
N GLU A 67 9.00 -17.40 -3.88
CA GLU A 67 10.08 -16.99 -4.81
C GLU A 67 10.29 -15.47 -4.85
N VAL A 68 9.25 -14.67 -4.59
CA VAL A 68 9.33 -13.21 -4.60
C VAL A 68 9.34 -12.64 -3.19
N VAL A 69 8.36 -12.99 -2.35
CA VAL A 69 8.26 -12.43 -0.99
C VAL A 69 9.38 -12.96 -0.10
N LEU A 70 9.53 -14.29 -0.02
CA LEU A 70 10.52 -14.97 0.82
C LEU A 70 11.80 -15.34 0.08
N GLY A 71 11.80 -15.22 -1.25
CA GLY A 71 12.91 -15.65 -2.09
C GLY A 71 14.19 -14.80 -1.94
N PRO A 72 15.19 -15.08 -2.79
CA PRO A 72 16.45 -14.34 -2.80
C PRO A 72 16.25 -12.87 -3.13
N CYS A 73 16.98 -11.98 -2.46
CA CYS A 73 17.02 -10.55 -2.76
C CYS A 73 18.47 -10.10 -2.94
N ALA A 74 18.73 -9.34 -4.00
CA ALA A 74 20.06 -8.83 -4.32
C ALA A 74 20.56 -7.75 -3.35
N LYS A 75 19.65 -7.18 -2.54
CA LYS A 75 19.98 -6.11 -1.60
C LYS A 75 19.49 -6.39 -0.17
N PRO A 76 20.00 -5.67 0.84
CA PRO A 76 19.61 -5.88 2.24
C PRO A 76 18.12 -5.69 2.53
N VAL A 77 17.41 -4.87 1.76
CA VAL A 77 15.98 -4.58 1.95
C VAL A 77 15.18 -4.95 0.70
N LEU A 78 14.07 -5.66 0.89
CA LEU A 78 13.05 -5.89 -0.12
C LEU A 78 11.76 -5.20 0.32
N PHE A 79 11.25 -4.27 -0.49
CA PHE A 79 10.00 -3.57 -0.23
C PHE A 79 8.94 -3.98 -1.25
N LEU A 80 7.91 -4.67 -0.78
CA LEU A 80 6.80 -5.14 -1.58
C LEU A 80 5.60 -4.23 -1.33
N LYS A 81 5.20 -3.49 -2.35
CA LYS A 81 4.00 -2.68 -2.27
C LYS A 81 2.79 -3.56 -2.58
N GLN A 82 1.98 -3.82 -1.58
CA GLN A 82 0.85 -4.74 -1.66
C GLN A 82 -0.49 -4.00 -1.64
N MET A 83 -1.50 -4.61 -2.24
CA MET A 83 -2.90 -4.26 -2.00
C MET A 83 -3.50 -5.25 -1.02
N ALA A 84 -4.16 -4.75 0.03
CA ALA A 84 -4.75 -5.60 1.07
C ALA A 84 -5.78 -6.59 0.51
N HIS A 85 -6.56 -6.18 -0.49
CA HIS A 85 -7.54 -7.04 -1.16
C HIS A 85 -6.92 -8.10 -2.08
N HIS A 86 -5.60 -8.08 -2.33
CA HIS A 86 -4.90 -9.18 -3.01
C HIS A 86 -4.55 -10.33 -2.06
N LEU A 87 -4.64 -10.12 -0.74
CA LEU A 87 -4.34 -11.15 0.28
C LEU A 87 -5.54 -12.10 0.46
N VAL A 88 -5.84 -12.89 -0.57
CA VAL A 88 -7.01 -13.77 -0.65
C VAL A 88 -6.57 -15.17 -1.02
N ALA A 89 -7.26 -16.22 -0.54
CA ALA A 89 -6.96 -17.62 -0.89
C ALA A 89 -5.46 -18.03 -0.77
N LEU A 90 -4.73 -17.45 0.19
CA LEU A 90 -3.32 -17.71 0.45
C LEU A 90 -3.08 -18.17 1.88
N ASP A 91 -2.09 -19.05 2.05
CA ASP A 91 -1.49 -19.26 3.36
C ASP A 91 -0.78 -17.98 3.79
N ARG A 92 -1.11 -17.51 4.98
CA ARG A 92 -0.62 -16.25 5.56
C ARG A 92 0.50 -16.48 6.57
N SER A 93 1.00 -17.71 6.71
CA SER A 93 2.12 -18.06 7.60
C SER A 93 3.37 -17.21 7.33
N PHE A 94 3.64 -16.85 6.07
CA PHE A 94 4.76 -15.99 5.66
C PHE A 94 4.77 -14.60 6.31
N LEU A 95 3.63 -14.13 6.84
CA LEU A 95 3.56 -12.85 7.54
C LEU A 95 4.46 -12.84 8.78
N ALA A 96 4.69 -14.01 9.40
CA ALA A 96 5.58 -14.16 10.55
C ALA A 96 7.04 -13.81 10.22
N ASP A 97 7.46 -14.01 8.97
CA ASP A 97 8.83 -13.83 8.49
C ASP A 97 9.06 -12.47 7.80
N THR A 98 8.09 -11.56 7.90
CA THR A 98 8.12 -10.25 7.22
C THR A 98 7.78 -9.11 8.17
N VAL A 99 8.31 -7.93 7.87
CA VAL A 99 7.88 -6.67 8.47
C VAL A 99 6.62 -6.23 7.73
N ASN A 100 5.51 -6.06 8.44
CA ASN A 100 4.22 -5.70 7.86
C ASN A 100 3.83 -4.28 8.24
N ILE A 101 3.71 -3.40 7.25
CA ILE A 101 3.28 -2.00 7.42
C ILE A 101 1.87 -1.88 6.86
N LEU A 102 0.97 -1.21 7.60
CA LEU A 102 -0.37 -0.90 7.12
C LEU A 102 -0.44 0.57 6.69
N LEU A 103 -0.86 0.83 5.46
CA LEU A 103 -1.07 2.19 4.95
C LEU A 103 -2.56 2.44 4.71
N ILE A 104 -3.12 3.30 5.56
CA ILE A 104 -4.53 3.68 5.56
C ILE A 104 -4.73 5.10 5.04
N ARG A 105 -5.97 5.42 4.71
CA ARG A 105 -6.41 6.78 4.39
C ARG A 105 -7.84 6.97 4.84
N ASP A 106 -8.15 8.19 5.25
CA ASP A 106 -9.50 8.60 5.59
C ASP A 106 -10.50 8.23 4.48
N PRO A 107 -11.52 7.40 4.75
CA PRO A 107 -12.52 7.01 3.77
C PRO A 107 -13.29 8.21 3.20
N VAL A 108 -13.42 9.33 3.92
CA VAL A 108 -14.01 10.58 3.40
C VAL A 108 -13.18 11.12 2.22
N GLN A 109 -11.86 11.00 2.30
CA GLN A 109 -10.94 11.44 1.25
C GLN A 109 -10.78 10.40 0.14
N MET A 110 -10.81 9.11 0.48
CA MET A 110 -10.55 8.00 -0.43
C MET A 110 -11.77 7.65 -1.30
N LEU A 111 -12.94 7.44 -0.71
CA LEU A 111 -14.13 6.89 -1.40
C LEU A 111 -14.56 7.68 -2.64
N PRO A 112 -14.57 9.02 -2.66
CA PRO A 112 -14.95 9.76 -3.87
C PRO A 112 -13.98 9.52 -5.04
N SER A 113 -12.70 9.27 -4.78
CA SER A 113 -11.72 8.95 -5.84
C SER A 113 -11.83 7.50 -6.29
N LEU A 114 -12.09 6.58 -5.37
CA LEU A 114 -12.32 5.18 -5.72
C LEU A 114 -13.54 5.05 -6.65
N ALA A 115 -14.62 5.77 -6.31
CA ALA A 115 -15.88 5.75 -7.03
C ALA A 115 -15.84 6.34 -8.45
N GLN A 116 -14.74 7.00 -8.85
CA GLN A 116 -14.51 7.46 -10.23
C GLN A 116 -14.12 6.32 -11.16
N ASN A 117 -13.38 5.33 -10.66
CA ASN A 117 -12.88 4.21 -11.46
C ASN A 117 -13.67 2.93 -11.21
N LEU A 118 -14.30 2.81 -10.03
CA LEU A 118 -15.17 1.70 -9.67
C LEU A 118 -16.55 2.27 -9.30
N PRO A 119 -17.54 2.27 -10.21
CA PRO A 119 -18.81 2.99 -9.99
C PRO A 119 -19.59 2.54 -8.75
N LEU A 120 -19.50 1.25 -8.39
CA LEU A 120 -20.18 0.63 -7.26
C LEU A 120 -19.16 -0.03 -6.31
N PRO A 121 -18.34 0.75 -5.59
CA PRO A 121 -17.38 0.18 -4.67
C PRO A 121 -18.10 -0.42 -3.46
N ASN A 122 -17.52 -1.46 -2.89
CA ASN A 122 -17.95 -2.11 -1.65
C ASN A 122 -16.82 -2.06 -0.60
N LEU A 123 -17.06 -2.59 0.60
CA LEU A 123 -16.11 -2.52 1.71
C LEU A 123 -14.78 -3.25 1.41
N ARG A 124 -14.82 -4.36 0.68
CA ARG A 124 -13.64 -5.12 0.29
C ARG A 124 -12.70 -4.29 -0.58
N ASP A 125 -13.25 -3.56 -1.55
CA ASP A 125 -12.48 -2.73 -2.48
C ASP A 125 -11.67 -1.65 -1.76
N THR A 126 -12.14 -1.20 -0.59
CA THR A 126 -11.43 -0.20 0.21
C THR A 126 -10.16 -0.74 0.88
N GLY A 127 -10.09 -2.06 1.08
CA GLY A 127 -9.05 -2.72 1.86
C GLY A 127 -9.13 -2.51 3.39
N LEU A 128 -9.93 -1.56 3.90
CA LEU A 128 -9.91 -1.17 5.32
C LEU A 128 -10.31 -2.30 6.26
N ALA A 129 -11.37 -3.06 5.92
CA ALA A 129 -11.78 -4.21 6.72
C ALA A 129 -10.68 -5.29 6.77
N ILE A 130 -10.06 -5.56 5.61
CA ILE A 130 -8.97 -6.54 5.49
C ILE A 130 -7.76 -6.09 6.30
N GLN A 131 -7.38 -4.81 6.21
CA GLN A 131 -6.28 -4.23 6.99
C GLN A 131 -6.57 -4.29 8.50
N SER A 132 -7.81 -4.09 8.92
CA SER A 132 -8.21 -4.19 10.33
C SER A 132 -8.10 -5.63 10.87
N THR A 133 -8.51 -6.62 10.06
CA THR A 133 -8.32 -8.05 10.38
C THR A 133 -6.83 -8.42 10.39
N LEU A 134 -6.08 -7.97 9.37
CA LEU A 134 -4.65 -8.22 9.27
C LEU A 134 -3.88 -7.62 10.46
N TYR A 135 -4.25 -6.43 10.91
CA TYR A 135 -3.69 -5.83 12.11
C TYR A 135 -3.84 -6.74 13.32
N GLN A 136 -5.04 -7.28 13.56
CA GLN A 136 -5.24 -8.22 14.67
C GLN A 136 -4.39 -9.49 14.51
N GLN A 137 -4.38 -10.07 13.30
CA GLN A 137 -3.57 -11.26 13.01
C GLN A 137 -2.08 -11.03 13.30
N LEU A 138 -1.55 -9.85 12.96
CA LEU A 138 -0.15 -9.50 13.22
C LEU A 138 0.13 -9.31 14.72
N LEU A 139 -0.80 -8.75 15.47
CA LEU A 139 -0.71 -8.69 16.94
C LEU A 139 -0.70 -10.09 17.56
N ASP A 140 -1.55 -11.00 17.06
CA ASP A 140 -1.63 -12.38 17.54
C ASP A 140 -0.34 -13.17 17.24
N LEU A 141 0.40 -12.77 16.20
CA LEU A 141 1.76 -13.25 15.89
C LEU A 141 2.86 -12.60 16.76
N GLY A 142 2.49 -11.72 17.70
CA GLY A 142 3.43 -11.01 18.56
C GLY A 142 4.15 -9.83 17.88
N GLN A 143 3.71 -9.43 16.68
CA GLN A 143 4.28 -8.26 15.99
C GLN A 143 3.64 -6.96 16.48
N THR A 144 4.34 -5.85 16.28
CA THR A 144 3.80 -4.49 16.46
C THR A 144 3.86 -3.75 15.13
N PRO A 145 2.90 -3.98 14.21
CA PRO A 145 2.99 -3.47 12.85
C PRO A 145 2.85 -1.94 12.82
N PRO A 146 3.77 -1.21 12.16
CA PRO A 146 3.62 0.23 11.94
C PRO A 146 2.37 0.52 11.12
N ILE A 147 1.65 1.57 11.51
CA ILE A 147 0.50 2.08 10.76
C ILE A 147 0.84 3.48 10.26
N LEU A 148 0.72 3.66 8.95
CA LEU A 148 0.84 4.95 8.27
C LEU A 148 -0.55 5.43 7.89
N ASP A 149 -0.83 6.69 8.19
CA ASP A 149 -1.97 7.39 7.62
C ASP A 149 -1.49 8.31 6.48
N SER A 150 -2.14 8.22 5.31
CA SER A 150 -1.76 9.03 4.14
C SER A 150 -1.75 10.53 4.43
N LYS A 151 -2.69 11.06 5.23
CA LYS A 151 -2.70 12.49 5.59
C LYS A 151 -1.48 12.83 6.42
N GLN A 152 -1.16 12.03 7.44
CA GLN A 152 0.00 12.28 8.28
C GLN A 152 1.30 12.24 7.47
N LEU A 153 1.43 11.23 6.60
CA LEU A 153 2.58 11.11 5.69
C LEU A 153 2.73 12.32 4.77
N LEU A 154 1.64 12.87 4.23
CA LEU A 154 1.70 14.03 3.32
C LEU A 154 1.82 15.38 4.05
N LEU A 155 1.54 15.44 5.36
CA LEU A 155 1.76 16.63 6.18
C LEU A 155 3.23 16.80 6.56
N ASP A 156 3.91 15.71 6.90
CA ASP A 156 5.34 15.69 7.23
C ASP A 156 6.00 14.38 6.74
N PRO A 157 6.33 14.30 5.44
CA PRO A 157 6.92 13.09 4.88
C PRO A 157 8.24 12.71 5.57
N ALA A 158 9.08 13.69 5.89
CA ALA A 158 10.37 13.45 6.52
C ALA A 158 10.23 12.89 7.94
N GLY A 159 9.42 13.53 8.79
CA GLY A 159 9.24 13.07 10.17
C GLY A 159 8.50 11.74 10.26
N VAL A 160 7.48 11.51 9.44
CA VAL A 160 6.76 10.22 9.41
C VAL A 160 7.66 9.10 8.92
N LEU A 161 8.46 9.32 7.86
CA LEU A 161 9.39 8.29 7.37
C LEU A 161 10.55 8.03 8.33
N ARG A 162 11.06 9.04 9.04
CA ARG A 162 12.08 8.83 10.10
C ARG A 162 11.53 7.96 11.24
N GLN A 163 10.29 8.22 11.67
CA GLN A 163 9.61 7.38 12.67
C GLN A 163 9.40 5.95 12.17
N LEU A 164 8.92 5.79 10.94
CA LEU A 164 8.74 4.48 10.31
C LEU A 164 10.04 3.69 10.26
N CYS A 165 11.11 4.29 9.73
CA CYS A 165 12.42 3.66 9.58
C CYS A 165 12.97 3.21 10.93
N THR A 166 12.82 4.06 11.97
CA THR A 166 13.17 3.70 13.35
C THR A 166 12.38 2.49 13.85
N GLN A 167 11.06 2.46 13.65
CA GLN A 167 10.21 1.35 14.11
C GLN A 167 10.53 0.01 13.43
N ILE A 168 10.95 0.03 12.16
CA ILE A 168 11.27 -1.18 11.40
C ILE A 168 12.77 -1.51 11.36
N GLY A 169 13.60 -0.75 12.07
CA GLY A 169 15.03 -1.03 12.24
C GLY A 169 15.89 -0.79 11.00
N ILE A 170 15.53 0.16 10.13
CA ILE A 170 16.35 0.56 8.98
C ILE A 170 16.75 2.05 9.08
N PRO A 171 17.89 2.48 8.50
CA PRO A 171 18.27 3.91 8.54
C PRO A 171 17.35 4.72 7.63
N PHE A 172 16.93 5.93 8.04
CA PHE A 172 16.29 6.87 7.13
C PHE A 172 17.31 7.50 6.18
N GLU A 173 16.96 7.73 4.92
CA GLU A 173 17.80 8.41 3.93
C GLU A 173 17.04 9.59 3.32
N ASP A 174 17.62 10.79 3.29
CA ASP A 174 16.91 12.00 2.79
C ASP A 174 16.47 11.85 1.32
N GLN A 175 17.18 11.04 0.52
CA GLN A 175 16.81 10.74 -0.86
C GLN A 175 15.44 10.05 -0.97
N MET A 176 14.91 9.43 0.09
CA MET A 176 13.56 8.88 0.13
C MET A 176 12.45 9.91 -0.16
N LEU A 177 12.76 11.21 -0.08
CA LEU A 177 11.78 12.29 -0.22
C LEU A 177 11.64 12.82 -1.66
N GLN A 178 12.58 12.49 -2.55
CA GLN A 178 12.63 13.05 -3.89
C GLN A 178 12.95 11.99 -4.94
N TRP A 179 12.32 12.09 -6.11
CA TRP A 179 12.55 11.21 -7.24
C TRP A 179 12.47 11.98 -8.56
N GLN A 180 12.97 11.38 -9.64
CA GLN A 180 12.75 11.92 -10.97
C GLN A 180 11.34 11.60 -11.44
N ALA A 181 10.70 12.59 -12.08
CA ALA A 181 9.42 12.40 -12.75
C ALA A 181 9.58 11.43 -13.93
N GLY A 182 8.59 10.55 -14.10
CA GLY A 182 8.54 9.58 -15.19
C GLY A 182 8.09 8.18 -14.75
N ALA A 183 7.86 7.33 -15.74
CA ALA A 183 7.68 5.91 -15.54
C ALA A 183 8.98 5.25 -15.07
N ARG A 184 8.84 4.15 -14.34
CA ARG A 184 9.97 3.42 -13.75
C ARG A 184 10.01 1.96 -14.18
N PRO A 185 11.19 1.32 -14.22
CA PRO A 185 11.29 -0.11 -14.50
C PRO A 185 10.51 -0.98 -13.51
N GLU A 186 10.31 -0.50 -12.27
CA GLU A 186 9.59 -1.23 -11.24
C GLU A 186 8.06 -1.07 -11.31
N ASP A 187 7.55 -0.20 -12.19
CA ASP A 187 6.11 -0.04 -12.40
C ASP A 187 5.52 -1.29 -13.05
N GLY A 188 4.45 -1.84 -12.47
CA GLY A 188 3.70 -2.90 -13.12
C GLY A 188 3.02 -2.41 -14.40
N ILE A 189 2.66 -3.34 -15.31
CA ILE A 189 2.04 -2.99 -16.60
C ILE A 189 0.72 -2.21 -16.49
N TRP A 190 0.09 -2.24 -15.31
CA TRP A 190 -1.11 -1.46 -14.96
C TRP A 190 -0.83 0.02 -14.73
N ALA A 191 0.43 0.46 -14.63
CA ALA A 191 0.80 1.84 -14.37
C ALA A 191 0.19 2.83 -15.36
N LYS A 192 0.00 2.41 -16.62
CA LYS A 192 -0.71 3.20 -17.66
C LYS A 192 -2.13 3.61 -17.27
N TYR A 193 -2.81 2.85 -16.40
CA TYR A 193 -4.15 3.17 -15.91
C TYR A 193 -4.14 4.03 -14.65
N TRP A 194 -3.12 3.88 -13.80
CA TRP A 194 -3.19 4.37 -12.42
C TRP A 194 -2.17 5.45 -12.05
N TYR A 195 -0.99 5.49 -12.72
CA TYR A 195 0.19 6.21 -12.23
C TYR A 195 0.48 7.54 -12.93
N LYS A 196 -0.40 7.98 -13.83
CA LYS A 196 -0.24 9.25 -14.57
C LYS A 196 0.13 10.44 -13.68
N SER A 197 -0.53 10.60 -12.52
CA SER A 197 -0.21 11.69 -11.58
C SER A 197 1.15 11.51 -10.92
N LEU A 198 1.50 10.29 -10.53
CA LEU A 198 2.78 10.00 -9.88
C LEU A 198 3.96 10.20 -10.84
N HIS A 199 3.78 9.83 -12.11
CA HIS A 199 4.79 10.06 -13.15
C HIS A 199 5.09 11.54 -13.39
N GLN A 200 4.24 12.45 -12.91
CA GLN A 200 4.46 13.89 -12.99
C GLN A 200 5.08 14.47 -11.71
N SER A 201 5.16 13.69 -10.63
CA SER A 201 5.68 14.14 -9.35
C SER A 201 7.18 13.89 -9.21
N THR A 202 7.82 14.67 -8.36
CA THR A 202 9.25 14.54 -8.01
C THR A 202 9.46 14.25 -6.52
N GLY A 203 8.38 13.91 -5.82
CA GLY A 203 8.33 13.72 -4.37
C GLY A 203 6.90 13.57 -3.88
N PHE A 204 6.72 13.55 -2.55
CA PHE A 204 5.39 13.54 -1.94
C PHE A 204 4.68 14.87 -2.19
N GLU A 205 3.46 14.82 -2.75
CA GLU A 205 2.64 16.01 -2.94
C GLU A 205 2.10 16.52 -1.60
N ALA A 206 2.14 17.83 -1.37
CA ALA A 206 1.59 18.43 -0.16
C ALA A 206 0.10 18.07 0.01
N TYR A 207 -0.30 17.72 1.24
CA TYR A 207 -1.68 17.39 1.54
C TYR A 207 -2.63 18.54 1.17
N ARG A 208 -3.66 18.23 0.39
CA ARG A 208 -4.79 19.15 0.11
C ARG A 208 -6.10 18.48 0.48
N ALA A 209 -6.84 19.08 1.40
CA ALA A 209 -8.16 18.61 1.75
C ALA A 209 -9.11 18.78 0.56
N LYS A 210 -9.91 17.74 0.26
CA LYS A 210 -10.99 17.86 -0.71
C LYS A 210 -12.08 18.78 -0.16
N THR A 211 -12.51 19.75 -0.97
CA THR A 211 -13.59 20.69 -0.66
C THR A 211 -14.92 20.33 -1.31
N ASN A 212 -14.90 19.38 -2.26
CA ASN A 212 -16.11 18.93 -2.94
C ASN A 212 -17.06 18.23 -1.95
N PRO A 213 -18.39 18.41 -2.10
CA PRO A 213 -19.38 17.68 -1.30
C PRO A 213 -19.18 16.16 -1.39
N PHE A 214 -19.33 15.48 -0.26
CA PHE A 214 -19.23 14.02 -0.23
C PHE A 214 -20.46 13.40 -0.93
N PRO A 215 -20.29 12.46 -1.89
CA PRO A 215 -21.42 11.88 -2.61
C PRO A 215 -22.38 11.12 -1.68
N PRO A 216 -23.67 11.50 -1.58
CA PRO A 216 -24.60 10.88 -0.64
C PRO A 216 -24.75 9.36 -0.81
N ARG A 217 -24.64 8.85 -2.05
CA ARG A 217 -24.69 7.42 -2.36
C ARG A 217 -23.60 6.59 -1.67
N LEU A 218 -22.50 7.21 -1.25
CA LEU A 218 -21.38 6.54 -0.59
C LEU A 218 -21.49 6.57 0.95
N LEU A 219 -22.49 7.24 1.53
CA LEU A 219 -22.68 7.33 2.98
C LEU A 219 -22.82 5.96 3.65
N PRO A 220 -23.58 4.98 3.10
CA PRO A 220 -23.66 3.65 3.71
C PRO A 220 -22.31 2.93 3.75
N LEU A 221 -21.52 3.04 2.68
CA LEU A 221 -20.18 2.46 2.62
C LEU A 221 -19.21 3.18 3.57
N LEU A 222 -19.29 4.51 3.66
CA LEU A 222 -18.50 5.30 4.60
C LEU A 222 -18.76 4.87 6.05
N ALA A 223 -20.02 4.60 6.41
CA ALA A 223 -20.38 4.10 7.73
C ALA A 223 -19.73 2.74 8.03
N GLN A 224 -19.65 1.84 7.04
CA GLN A 224 -18.95 0.56 7.18
C GLN A 224 -17.42 0.71 7.31
N CYS A 225 -16.83 1.67 6.59
CA CYS A 225 -15.39 1.91 6.62
C CYS A 225 -14.90 2.51 7.94
N ARG A 226 -15.75 3.35 8.56
CA ARG A 226 -15.36 4.24 9.67
C ARG A 226 -14.80 3.48 10.90
N PRO A 227 -15.44 2.41 11.42
CA PRO A 227 -14.89 1.68 12.57
C PRO A 227 -13.51 1.07 12.30
N HIS A 228 -13.28 0.58 11.07
CA HIS A 228 -11.98 0.01 10.69
C HIS A 228 -10.90 1.08 10.58
N TYR A 229 -11.22 2.20 9.94
CA TYR A 229 -10.30 3.34 9.82
C TYR A 229 -9.95 3.92 11.19
N GLU A 230 -10.94 4.24 12.03
CA GLU A 230 -10.71 4.87 13.34
C GLU A 230 -9.86 3.98 14.26
N ARG A 231 -10.11 2.67 14.26
CA ARG A 231 -9.31 1.68 15.00
C ARG A 231 -7.83 1.72 14.61
N LEU A 232 -7.53 1.78 13.31
CA LEU A 232 -6.15 1.80 12.80
C LEU A 232 -5.52 3.19 12.95
N ALA A 233 -6.27 4.25 12.67
CA ALA A 233 -5.81 5.63 12.74
C ALA A 233 -5.40 6.05 14.16
N ALA A 234 -6.07 5.54 15.19
CA ALA A 234 -5.70 5.74 16.60
C ALA A 234 -4.28 5.23 16.96
N ARG A 235 -3.68 4.42 16.09
CA ARG A 235 -2.33 3.85 16.26
C ARG A 235 -1.36 4.31 15.16
N ALA A 236 -1.80 5.17 14.25
CA ALA A 236 -0.98 5.63 13.15
C ALA A 236 0.16 6.54 13.64
N ILE A 237 1.30 6.46 12.97
CA ILE A 237 2.40 7.41 13.11
C ILE A 237 1.87 8.81 12.77
N GLN A 238 2.14 9.77 13.66
CA GLN A 238 1.68 11.14 13.52
C GLN A 238 2.79 12.02 12.92
N ALA A 239 2.40 12.99 12.10
CA ALA A 239 3.28 14.08 11.71
C ALA A 239 3.75 14.82 12.96
N VAL A 240 5.02 15.23 13.00
CA VAL A 240 5.51 16.06 14.08
C VAL A 240 5.10 17.49 13.74
N THR A 241 3.97 17.95 14.29
CA THR A 241 3.64 19.38 14.24
C THR A 241 4.66 20.11 15.09
N GLY A 242 5.58 20.82 14.44
CA GLY A 242 6.45 21.81 15.09
C GLY A 242 5.68 23.01 15.60
#